data_AF-A0A968RAC6-F1
#
_entry.id   AF-A0A968RAC6-F1
#
_cell.length_a   1.000
_cell.length_b   1.000
_cell.length_c   1.000
_cell.angle_alpha   90.00
_cell.angle_beta   90.00
_cell.angle_gamma   90.00
#
_symmetry.space_group_name_H-M   'P 1'
#
loop_
_entity.id
_entity.type
_entity.pdbx_description
1 polymer ?
#
loop_
_entity_poly.entity_id
_entity_poly.type
_entity_poly.pdbx_seq_one_letter_code
_entity_poly.pdbx_strand_id
1 'polypeptide(L)' 'MTNKGLRLDDQGKLNNFAIEPTVYVDDEQRTGFTPYAERLNGRLAMIGFVSLLALEVSTKHGLISWLTNLQ' A
#
# COMPACT_ATOMS: atom_id res chain seq x y z
N MET A 1 29.48 15.35 10.05
CA MET A 1 29.63 14.02 9.44
C MET A 1 29.47 12.98 10.55
N THR A 2 28.26 12.44 10.73
CA THR A 2 27.96 11.52 11.85
C THR A 2 28.36 10.11 11.46
N ASN A 3 29.55 9.67 11.91
CA ASN A 3 30.01 8.31 11.71
C ASN A 3 29.20 7.38 12.64
N LYS A 4 28.28 6.60 12.07
CA LYS A 4 27.24 5.83 12.80
C LYS A 4 27.78 4.67 13.66
N GLY A 5 29.09 4.41 13.69
CA GLY A 5 29.68 3.30 14.45
C GLY A 5 30.98 3.62 15.18
N LEU A 6 31.53 4.82 15.01
CA LEU A 6 32.79 5.23 15.65
C LEU A 6 32.50 6.30 16.71
N ARG A 7 32.80 5.98 17.98
CA ARG A 7 32.81 6.95 19.09
C ARG A 7 34.25 7.13 19.58
N LEU A 8 34.68 8.38 19.71
CA LEU A 8 35.90 8.74 20.44
C LEU A 8 35.58 8.69 21.93
N ASP A 9 36.33 7.91 22.70
CA ASP A 9 36.26 7.96 24.16
C ASP A 9 37.13 9.11 24.72
N ASP A 10 36.91 9.46 25.98
CA ASP A 10 37.66 10.51 26.68
C ASP A 10 39.15 10.17 26.89
N GLN A 11 39.55 8.94 26.53
CA GLN A 11 40.93 8.44 26.55
C GLN A 11 41.59 8.47 25.16
N GLY A 12 40.92 9.06 24.16
CA GLY A 12 41.45 9.22 22.80
C GLY A 12 41.49 7.92 21.99
N LYS A 13 40.83 6.86 22.43
CA LYS A 13 40.75 5.57 21.73
C LYS A 13 39.47 5.50 20.89
N LEU A 14 39.62 4.93 19.69
CA LEU A 14 38.52 4.74 18.74
C LEU A 14 37.84 3.39 19.02
N ASN A 15 36.57 3.44 19.43
CA ASN A 15 35.76 2.23 19.60
C ASN A 15 34.88 2.04 18.37
N ASN A 16 35.08 0.91 17.68
CA ASN A 16 34.28 0.48 16.55
C ASN A 16 33.18 -0.46 17.04
N PHE A 17 31.97 0.08 17.21
CA PHE A 17 30.80 -0.72 17.58
C PHE A 17 30.22 -1.35 16.31
N ALA A 18 30.03 -2.67 16.32
CA ALA A 18 29.32 -3.36 15.25
C ALA A 18 27.88 -2.82 15.21
N ILE A 19 27.54 -2.07 14.16
CA ILE A 19 26.17 -1.66 13.89
C ILE A 19 25.47 -2.91 13.38
N GLU A 20 24.48 -3.40 14.12
CA GLU A 20 23.70 -4.55 13.68
C GLU A 20 23.00 -4.21 12.35
N PRO A 21 23.18 -5.05 11.31
CA PRO A 21 22.42 -4.87 10.09
C PRO A 21 20.95 -5.04 10.43
N THR A 22 20.15 -4.01 10.17
CA THR A 22 18.70 -4.13 10.24
C THR A 22 18.29 -5.22 9.26
N VAL A 23 17.67 -6.29 9.76
CA VAL A 23 17.14 -7.36 8.90
C VAL A 23 16.06 -6.73 8.01
N TYR A 24 16.38 -6.57 6.73
CA TYR A 24 15.39 -6.21 5.72
C TYR A 24 14.50 -7.44 5.55
N VAL A 25 13.30 -7.37 6.13
CA VAL A 25 12.25 -8.32 5.79
C VAL A 25 11.80 -7.92 4.39
N ASP A 26 12.22 -8.67 3.38
CA ASP A 26 11.59 -8.58 2.07
C ASP A 26 10.15 -9.06 2.25
N ASP A 27 9.22 -8.09 2.40
CA ASP A 27 7.77 -8.27 2.38
C ASP A 27 7.28 -8.72 0.99
N GLU A 28 8.05 -9.54 0.28
CA GLU A 28 7.68 -10.10 -1.02
C GLU A 28 6.83 -11.37 -0.88
N GLN A 29 5.83 -11.34 0.01
CA GLN A 29 4.64 -12.15 -0.20
C GLN A 29 3.66 -11.35 -1.03
N ARG A 30 3.91 -11.25 -2.34
CA ARG A 30 3.01 -10.62 -3.33
C ARG A 30 1.73 -11.43 -3.57
N THR A 31 1.40 -12.38 -2.70
CA THR A 31 0.25 -13.28 -2.81
C THR A 31 -0.61 -13.15 -1.54
N GLY A 32 -1.89 -12.81 -1.69
CA GLY A 32 -2.85 -12.68 -0.57
C GLY A 32 -3.30 -11.25 -0.25
N PHE A 33 -3.88 -11.07 0.93
CA PHE A 33 -4.38 -9.79 1.46
C PHE A 33 -3.22 -8.91 1.95
N THR A 34 -2.39 -8.44 1.01
CA THR A 34 -1.34 -7.47 1.33
C THR A 34 -1.93 -6.07 1.47
N PRO A 35 -1.31 -5.18 2.27
CA PRO A 35 -1.73 -3.77 2.36
C PRO A 35 -1.73 -3.06 0.98
N TYR A 36 -0.89 -3.51 0.05
CA TYR A 36 -0.87 -3.03 -1.32
C TYR A 36 -2.13 -3.47 -2.10
N ALA A 37 -2.50 -4.75 -2.02
CA ALA A 37 -3.70 -5.28 -2.66
C ALA A 37 -4.98 -4.63 -2.13
N GLU A 38 -5.07 -4.41 -0.81
CA GLU A 38 -6.20 -3.72 -0.18
C GLU A 38 -6.36 -2.29 -0.71
N ARG A 39 -5.27 -1.54 -0.80
CA ARG A 39 -5.27 -0.18 -1.36
C ARG A 39 -5.65 -0.16 -2.83
N LEU A 40 -5.21 -1.14 -3.62
CA LEU A 40 -5.58 -1.26 -5.02
C LEU A 40 -7.08 -1.57 -5.18
N ASN A 41 -7.57 -2.58 -4.47
CA ASN A 41 -8.98 -2.98 -4.49
C ASN A 41 -9.90 -1.84 -4.03
N GLY A 42 -9.50 -1.09 -2.99
CA GLY A 42 -10.23 0.09 -2.55
C GLY A 42 -10.37 1.17 -3.62
N ARG A 43 -9.32 1.45 -4.40
CA ARG A 43 -9.39 2.43 -5.51
C ARG A 43 -10.29 1.92 -6.64
N LEU A 44 -10.15 0.66 -7.02
CA LEU A 44 -10.99 0.04 -8.04
C LEU A 44 -12.46 0.09 -7.65
N ALA A 45 -12.78 -0.15 -6.37
CA ALA A 45 -14.14 -0.04 -5.84
C ALA A 45 -14.69 1.39 -5.91
N MET A 46 -13.89 2.40 -5.54
CA MET A 46 -14.31 3.81 -5.65
C MET A 46 -14.59 4.20 -7.11
N ILE A 47 -13.71 3.82 -8.03
CA ILE A 47 -13.90 4.08 -9.47
C ILE A 47 -15.14 3.35 -10.00
N GLY A 48 -15.32 2.08 -9.62
CA GLY A 48 -16.50 1.29 -9.98
C GLY A 48 -17.79 1.95 -9.51
N PHE A 49 -17.84 2.40 -8.25
CA PHE A 49 -19.00 3.09 -7.69
C PHE A 49 -19.33 4.39 -8.41
N VAL A 50 -18.34 5.25 -8.66
CA VAL A 50 -18.53 6.52 -9.39
C VAL A 50 -18.97 6.26 -10.83
N SER A 51 -18.39 5.25 -11.49
CA SER A 51 -18.77 4.87 -12.86
C SER A 51 -20.23 4.38 -12.91
N LEU A 52 -20.67 3.67 -11.88
CA LEU A 52 -22.03 3.16 -11.75
C LEU A 52 -23.04 4.30 -11.59
N LEU A 53 -22.74 5.29 -10.74
CA LEU A 53 -23.54 6.51 -10.59
C LEU A 53 -23.60 7.32 -11.90
N ALA A 54 -22.47 7.47 -12.60
CA ALA A 54 -22.42 8.18 -13.87
C ALA A 54 -23.26 7.47 -14.94
N LEU A 55 -23.20 6.13 -14.99
CA LEU A 55 -23.99 5.32 -15.91
C LEU A 55 -25.49 5.42 -15.62
N GLU A 56 -25.89 5.43 -14.34
CA GLU A 56 -27.27 5.61 -13.92
C GLU A 56 -27.84 6.97 -14.38
N VAL A 57 -27.08 8.05 -14.16
CA VAL A 57 -27.46 9.39 -14.62
C VAL A 57 -27.55 9.47 -16.15
N SER A 58 -26.60 8.88 -16.87
CA SER A 58 -26.58 8.90 -18.34
C SER A 58 -27.71 8.08 -18.96
N THR A 59 -28.02 6.92 -18.37
CA THR A 59 -28.95 5.96 -18.99
C THR A 59 -30.39 6.26 -18.60
N LYS A 60 -30.63 6.90 -17.44
CA LYS A 60 -31.97 7.10 -16.81
C LYS A 60 -32.79 5.81 -16.61
N HIS A 61 -32.26 4.68 -17.06
CA HIS A 61 -32.68 3.32 -16.86
C HIS A 61 -31.54 2.68 -16.08
N GLY A 62 -31.66 2.66 -14.76
CA GLY A 62 -30.59 2.18 -13.89
C GLY A 62 -30.22 0.72 -14.18
N LEU A 63 -29.05 0.28 -13.71
CA LEU A 63 -28.64 -1.13 -13.75
C LEU A 63 -29.68 -2.07 -13.13
N ILE A 64 -30.46 -1.57 -12.17
CA ILE A 64 -31.64 -2.26 -11.63
C ILE A 64 -32.65 -2.53 -12.75
N SER A 65 -32.96 -1.56 -13.61
CA SER A 65 -33.87 -1.75 -14.74
C SER A 65 -33.35 -2.81 -15.72
N TRP A 66 -32.05 -2.82 -16.03
CA TRP A 66 -31.46 -3.88 -16.89
C TRP A 66 -31.52 -5.27 -16.22
N LEU A 67 -31.22 -5.37 -14.91
CA LEU A 67 -31.32 -6.62 -14.15
C LEU A 67 -32.77 -7.10 -14.01
N THR A 68 -33.73 -6.18 -13.92
CA THR A 68 -35.17 -6.50 -13.80
C THR A 68 -35.81 -6.78 -15.17
N ASN A 69 -35.24 -6.27 -16.26
CA ASN A 69 -35.67 -6.55 -17.64
C ASN A 69 -35.14 -7.89 -18.17
N LEU A 70 -34.29 -8.57 -17.41
CA LEU A 70 -33.68 -9.86 -17.75
C LEU A 70 -34.55 -11.07 -17.32
N GLN A 71 -35.87 -10.89 -17.32
CA GLN A 71 -36.89 -11.94 -17.13
C GLN A 71 -37.39 -12.42 -18.50
#